data_AF-A0A8K0U726-F1
#
_entry.id   AF-A0A8K0U726-F1
#
_cell.length_a   1.000
_cell.length_b   1.000
_cell.length_c   1.000
_cell.angle_alpha   90.00
_cell.angle_beta   90.00
_cell.angle_gamma   90.00
#
_symmetry.space_group_name_H-M   'P 1'
#
loop_
_entity.id
_entity.type
_entity.pdbx_description
1 polymer ?
#
loop_
_entity_poly.entity_id
_entity_poly.type
_entity_poly.pdbx_seq_one_letter_code
_entity_poly.pdbx_strand_id
1 'polypeptide(L)'
;MLLGVRRASRCPLLAASARRSASSKRSDAKMEALTSLYHQCDRYITPENLSDYIDNVFLKHGFPTDDKKMFSQAELFQMKHHQDHSPKFFLGRDEHYPSIYDSHNMGPGWTENKAQRVDRLYKELMGTDKQGRPSWIAVKENARRILSQDDDSHRS
;
A
#
# COMPACT_ATOMS: atom_id res chain seq x y z
N MET A 1 -45.65 53.31 6.66
CA MET A 1 -45.58 51.99 5.99
C MET A 1 -44.87 52.15 4.65
N LEU A 2 -44.17 51.09 4.21
CA LEU A 2 -43.48 50.87 2.92
C LEU A 2 -41.99 51.23 2.86
N LEU A 3 -41.13 50.23 3.11
CA LEU A 3 -39.80 50.14 2.54
C LEU A 3 -39.67 48.80 1.79
N GLY A 4 -39.29 48.92 0.52
CA GLY A 4 -39.40 47.89 -0.50
C GLY A 4 -38.35 46.79 -0.43
N VAL A 5 -38.79 45.60 -0.86
CA VAL A 5 -38.00 44.39 -1.06
C VAL A 5 -37.09 44.57 -2.27
N ARG A 6 -35.76 44.58 -2.08
CA ARG A 6 -34.78 44.43 -3.16
C ARG A 6 -34.56 42.95 -3.46
N ARG A 7 -35.10 42.44 -4.58
CA ARG A 7 -34.71 41.15 -5.15
C ARG A 7 -33.53 41.36 -6.10
N ALA A 8 -32.37 40.81 -5.77
CA ALA A 8 -31.23 40.72 -6.67
C ALA A 8 -31.50 39.63 -7.72
N SER A 9 -31.61 40.05 -8.99
CA SER A 9 -31.69 39.20 -10.17
C SER A 9 -30.33 38.52 -10.40
N ARG A 10 -30.25 37.22 -10.08
CA ARG A 10 -29.11 36.37 -10.45
C ARG A 10 -29.32 35.89 -11.89
N CYS A 11 -28.54 36.41 -12.82
CA CYS A 11 -28.53 36.01 -14.23
C CYS A 11 -28.07 34.54 -14.36
N PRO A 12 -28.94 33.61 -14.79
CA PRO A 12 -28.61 32.17 -14.85
C PRO A 12 -27.86 31.77 -16.13
N LEU A 13 -27.66 32.70 -17.08
CA LEU A 13 -27.23 32.37 -18.44
C LEU A 13 -25.73 32.11 -18.60
N LEU A 14 -24.87 32.57 -17.67
CA LEU A 14 -23.42 32.30 -17.73
C LEU A 14 -23.03 30.91 -17.19
N ALA A 15 -23.84 30.32 -16.29
CA ALA A 15 -23.57 29.01 -15.71
C ALA A 15 -23.76 27.85 -16.72
N ALA A 16 -24.60 28.04 -17.74
CA ALA A 16 -24.88 27.03 -18.76
C ALA A 16 -23.75 26.86 -19.79
N SER A 17 -22.89 27.88 -19.97
CA SER A 17 -21.73 27.80 -20.87
C SER A 17 -20.57 27.05 -20.22
N ALA A 18 -20.30 27.29 -18.93
CA ALA A 18 -19.23 26.62 -18.18
C ALA A 18 -19.42 25.10 -18.03
N ARG A 19 -20.68 24.61 -17.97
CA ARG A 19 -20.96 23.16 -17.88
C ARG A 19 -20.68 22.42 -19.19
N ARG A 20 -20.74 23.08 -20.35
CA ARG A 20 -20.48 22.46 -21.65
C ARG A 20 -18.98 22.29 -21.92
N SER A 21 -18.15 23.26 -21.52
CA SER A 21 -16.69 23.17 -21.67
C SER A 21 -16.01 22.20 -20.69
N ALA A 22 -16.66 21.84 -19.59
CA ALA A 22 -16.19 20.78 -18.68
C ALA A 22 -16.55 19.37 -19.17
N SER A 23 -17.46 19.24 -20.14
CA SER A 23 -17.86 17.96 -20.73
C SER A 23 -16.91 17.50 -21.84
N SER A 24 -16.27 18.42 -22.58
CA SER A 24 -15.33 18.07 -23.65
C SER A 24 -14.00 17.52 -23.14
N LYS A 25 -13.48 18.02 -22.01
CA LYS A 25 -12.26 17.45 -21.40
C LYS A 25 -12.45 15.98 -20.94
N ARG A 26 -13.70 15.60 -20.62
CA ARG A 26 -14.07 14.22 -20.28
C ARG A 26 -14.17 13.31 -21.51
N SER A 27 -14.46 13.84 -22.70
CA SER A 27 -14.42 13.02 -23.92
C SER A 27 -12.98 12.71 -24.33
N ASP A 28 -12.07 13.66 -24.17
CA ASP A 28 -10.67 13.50 -24.56
C ASP A 28 -9.98 12.47 -23.67
N ALA A 29 -10.13 12.56 -22.34
CA ALA A 29 -9.61 11.56 -21.41
C ALA A 29 -10.20 10.15 -21.64
N LYS A 30 -11.47 10.05 -22.07
CA LYS A 30 -12.08 8.77 -22.44
C LYS A 30 -11.50 8.24 -23.74
N MET A 31 -11.26 9.09 -24.73
CA MET A 31 -10.65 8.71 -26.00
C MET A 31 -9.20 8.27 -25.81
N GLU A 32 -8.43 8.97 -24.96
CA GLU A 32 -7.09 8.56 -24.56
C GLU A 32 -7.10 7.21 -23.84
N ALA A 33 -8.04 7.00 -22.90
CA ALA A 33 -8.20 5.72 -22.23
C ALA A 33 -8.55 4.59 -23.22
N LEU A 34 -9.48 4.81 -24.14
CA LEU A 34 -9.84 3.82 -25.16
C LEU A 34 -8.68 3.51 -26.11
N THR A 35 -7.89 4.52 -26.48
CA THR A 35 -6.69 4.35 -27.31
C THR A 35 -5.61 3.56 -26.57
N SER A 36 -5.44 3.84 -25.27
CA SER A 36 -4.55 3.08 -24.40
C SER A 36 -4.98 1.61 -24.28
N LEU A 37 -6.28 1.36 -24.08
CA LEU A 37 -6.84 -0.01 -24.05
C LEU A 37 -6.65 -0.72 -25.40
N TYR A 38 -6.84 -0.02 -26.52
CA TYR A 38 -6.60 -0.56 -27.86
C TYR A 38 -5.13 -0.99 -28.05
N HIS A 39 -4.17 -0.19 -27.61
CA HIS A 39 -2.75 -0.59 -27.69
C HIS A 39 -2.37 -1.69 -26.71
N GLN A 40 -3.18 -1.94 -25.67
CA GLN A 40 -2.97 -3.00 -24.70
C GLN A 40 -3.67 -4.32 -25.07
N CYS A 41 -4.55 -4.32 -26.07
CA CYS A 41 -5.40 -5.47 -26.39
C CYS A 41 -4.59 -6.71 -26.80
N ASP A 42 -3.43 -6.54 -27.42
CA ASP A 42 -2.52 -7.62 -27.80
C ASP A 42 -1.99 -8.41 -26.59
N ARG A 43 -2.05 -7.82 -25.38
CA ARG A 43 -1.63 -8.45 -24.12
C ARG A 43 -2.80 -9.04 -23.34
N TYR A 44 -4.02 -8.94 -23.84
CA TYR A 44 -5.19 -9.45 -23.13
C TYR A 44 -5.21 -10.97 -23.15
N ILE A 45 -5.65 -11.53 -22.03
CA ILE A 45 -5.73 -12.96 -21.85
C ILE A 45 -6.99 -13.45 -22.57
N THR A 46 -6.79 -14.23 -23.62
CA THR A 46 -7.82 -14.97 -24.36
C THR A 46 -7.75 -16.44 -23.93
N PRO A 47 -8.83 -17.22 -24.07
CA PRO A 47 -8.79 -18.65 -23.72
C PRO A 47 -7.74 -19.43 -24.52
N GLU A 48 -7.37 -18.96 -25.71
CA GLU A 48 -6.35 -19.57 -26.58
C GLU A 48 -4.92 -19.28 -26.09
N ASN A 49 -4.66 -18.11 -25.50
CA ASN A 49 -3.33 -17.71 -25.04
C ASN A 49 -3.08 -17.91 -23.52
N LEU A 50 -4.12 -18.34 -22.78
CA LEU A 50 -4.07 -18.47 -21.33
C LEU A 50 -2.99 -19.45 -20.85
N SER A 51 -2.85 -20.60 -21.52
CA SER A 51 -1.85 -21.62 -21.15
C SER A 51 -0.43 -21.06 -21.27
N ASP A 52 -0.11 -20.46 -22.42
CA ASP A 52 1.19 -19.86 -22.68
C ASP A 52 1.50 -18.69 -21.73
N TYR A 53 0.47 -17.93 -21.34
CA TYR A 53 0.61 -16.83 -20.38
C TYR A 53 0.95 -17.33 -18.98
N ILE A 54 0.26 -18.38 -18.50
CA ILE A 54 0.54 -19.03 -17.21
C ILE A 54 1.98 -19.55 -17.21
N ASP A 55 2.35 -20.30 -18.25
CA ASP A 55 3.70 -20.86 -18.36
C ASP A 55 4.77 -19.77 -18.38
N ASN A 56 4.55 -18.68 -19.11
CA ASN A 56 5.49 -17.55 -19.14
C ASN A 56 5.64 -16.87 -17.77
N VAL A 57 4.55 -16.64 -17.03
CA VAL A 57 4.59 -15.98 -15.70
C VAL A 57 5.24 -16.87 -14.63
N PHE A 58 4.95 -18.17 -14.64
CA PHE A 58 5.43 -19.08 -13.59
C PHE A 58 6.78 -19.73 -13.92
N LEU A 59 7.14 -19.87 -15.20
CA LEU A 59 8.42 -20.47 -15.61
C LEU A 59 9.51 -19.43 -15.88
N LYS A 60 9.19 -18.19 -16.29
CA LYS A 60 10.19 -17.11 -16.31
C LYS A 60 10.40 -16.55 -14.91
N HIS A 61 11.09 -17.32 -14.07
CA HIS A 61 11.85 -16.76 -12.96
C HIS A 61 13.03 -15.94 -13.50
N GLY A 62 12.70 -14.74 -13.96
CA GLY A 62 13.65 -13.75 -14.43
C GLY A 62 12.98 -12.40 -14.40
N PHE A 63 12.68 -11.91 -13.18
CA PHE A 63 12.52 -10.46 -13.01
C PHE A 63 13.73 -9.77 -13.67
N PRO A 64 13.58 -8.71 -14.47
CA PRO A 64 14.69 -7.91 -14.96
C PRO A 64 15.19 -6.97 -13.85
N THR A 65 15.40 -7.54 -12.67
CA THR A 65 16.16 -6.93 -11.61
C THR A 65 17.25 -7.91 -11.28
N ASP A 66 18.44 -7.36 -11.12
CA ASP A 66 19.61 -8.04 -10.62
C ASP A 66 20.41 -8.70 -11.74
N ASP A 67 21.28 -7.88 -12.34
CA ASP A 67 22.66 -8.31 -12.57
C ASP A 67 23.14 -8.93 -11.25
N LYS A 68 22.88 -10.23 -11.07
CA LYS A 68 23.39 -11.02 -9.95
C LYS A 68 24.88 -11.19 -10.17
N LYS A 69 25.61 -10.08 -10.02
CA LYS A 69 27.00 -10.12 -9.64
C LYS A 69 26.98 -10.76 -8.26
N MET A 70 27.15 -12.08 -8.24
CA MET A 70 27.24 -12.88 -7.03
C MET A 70 28.50 -12.41 -6.31
N PHE A 71 28.36 -11.38 -5.48
CA PHE A 71 29.46 -10.89 -4.68
C PHE A 71 29.83 -11.97 -3.68
N SER A 72 31.11 -12.34 -3.65
CA SER A 72 31.63 -13.21 -2.60
C SER A 72 31.40 -12.53 -1.24
N GLN A 73 31.20 -13.30 -0.18
CA GLN A 73 30.98 -12.76 1.16
C GLN A 73 32.11 -11.80 1.58
N ALA A 74 33.34 -12.09 1.17
CA ALA A 74 34.49 -11.21 1.40
C ALA A 74 34.36 -9.85 0.67
N GLU A 75 33.83 -9.85 -0.55
CA GLU A 75 33.59 -8.62 -1.32
C GLU A 75 32.52 -7.76 -0.67
N LEU A 76 31.45 -8.37 -0.13
CA LEU A 76 30.42 -7.64 0.62
C LEU A 76 30.99 -6.93 1.85
N PHE A 77 31.91 -7.58 2.58
CA PHE A 77 32.59 -6.94 3.72
C PHE A 77 33.49 -5.78 3.28
N GLN A 78 34.21 -5.94 2.18
CA GLN A 78 35.04 -4.87 1.62
C GLN A 78 34.19 -3.69 1.15
N MET A 79 33.09 -3.94 0.44
CA MET A 79 32.16 -2.90 0.00
C MET A 79 31.59 -2.11 1.18
N LYS A 80 31.19 -2.81 2.25
CA LYS A 80 30.69 -2.17 3.47
C LYS A 80 31.77 -1.30 4.13
N HIS A 81 32.99 -1.82 4.26
CA HIS A 81 34.12 -1.07 4.82
C HIS A 81 34.42 0.19 4.01
N HIS A 82 34.39 0.09 2.68
CA HIS A 82 34.55 1.25 1.80
C HIS A 82 33.40 2.26 1.94
N GLN A 83 32.17 1.80 2.10
CA GLN A 83 31.01 2.68 2.30
C GLN A 83 31.10 3.43 3.64
N ASP A 84 31.45 2.74 4.72
CA ASP A 84 31.56 3.31 6.06
C ASP A 84 32.68 4.37 6.15
N HIS A 85 33.71 4.26 5.31
CA HIS A 85 34.86 5.17 5.29
C HIS A 85 34.83 6.14 4.11
N SER A 86 33.82 6.05 3.25
CA SER A 86 33.64 7.00 2.18
C SER A 86 33.24 8.36 2.77
N PRO A 87 33.88 9.46 2.33
CA PRO A 87 33.45 10.80 2.72
C PRO A 87 31.99 10.98 2.30
N LYS A 88 31.11 11.21 3.28
CA LYS A 88 29.70 11.50 3.06
C LYS A 88 29.59 12.88 2.43
N PHE A 89 29.79 12.96 1.12
CA PHE A 89 29.54 14.18 0.38
C PHE A 89 28.05 14.45 0.45
N PHE A 90 27.67 15.45 1.25
CA PHE A 90 26.33 15.98 1.34
C PHE A 90 26.06 16.77 0.03
N LEU A 91 25.89 16.05 -1.08
CA LEU A 91 25.36 16.60 -2.32
C LEU A 91 23.88 16.85 -2.04
N GLY A 92 23.56 18.06 -1.60
CA GLY A 92 22.24 18.51 -1.15
C GLY A 92 21.13 18.30 -2.18
N ARG A 93 20.71 17.04 -2.34
CA ARG A 93 19.58 16.62 -3.15
C ARG A 93 18.76 15.66 -2.32
N ASP A 94 17.58 16.17 -1.99
CA ASP A 94 16.40 15.50 -1.47
C ASP A 94 16.39 15.29 0.06
N GLU A 95 16.08 16.39 0.76
CA GLU A 95 15.50 16.37 2.12
C GLU A 95 14.18 15.56 2.21
N HIS A 96 13.67 14.99 1.12
CA HIS A 96 12.36 14.35 1.03
C HIS A 96 12.38 13.03 0.24
N TYR A 97 13.47 12.25 0.26
CA TYR A 97 13.28 10.82 -0.04
C TYR A 97 12.68 10.16 1.20
N PRO A 98 11.41 9.70 1.18
CA PRO A 98 10.95 8.79 2.20
C PRO A 98 11.88 7.59 2.13
N SER A 99 12.70 7.44 3.17
CA SER A 99 13.49 6.24 3.34
C SER A 99 12.54 5.05 3.20
N ILE A 100 12.96 3.97 2.56
CA ILE A 100 12.18 2.72 2.53
C ILE A 100 11.98 2.19 3.96
N TYR A 101 12.70 2.75 4.93
CA TYR A 101 12.57 2.50 6.36
C TYR A 101 11.83 3.60 7.12
N ASP A 102 11.36 4.64 6.45
CA ASP A 102 10.59 5.73 7.04
C ASP A 102 9.25 5.18 7.55
N SER A 103 9.18 5.10 8.87
CA SER A 103 8.07 4.47 9.57
C SER A 103 6.74 5.18 9.38
N HIS A 104 6.77 6.46 8.96
CA HIS A 104 5.58 7.28 8.82
C HIS A 104 4.66 6.85 7.65
N ASN A 105 5.21 6.17 6.63
CA ASN A 105 4.45 5.71 5.45
C ASN A 105 4.09 4.21 5.47
N MET A 106 4.57 3.45 6.46
CA MET A 106 4.39 1.99 6.53
C MET A 106 3.12 1.55 7.28
N GLY A 107 2.22 2.49 7.56
CA GLY A 107 0.92 2.26 8.20
C GLY A 107 0.96 2.26 9.74
N PRO A 108 -0.22 2.31 10.39
CA PRO A 108 -0.35 2.37 11.84
C PRO A 108 0.11 1.05 12.46
N GLY A 109 1.40 0.95 12.75
CA GLY A 109 1.99 -0.29 13.22
C GLY A 109 3.50 -0.36 13.03
N TRP A 110 4.07 0.37 12.08
CA TRP A 110 5.51 0.32 11.88
C TRP A 110 6.23 1.22 12.89
N THR A 111 6.97 0.64 13.84
CA THR A 111 7.85 1.39 14.75
C THR A 111 9.30 1.08 14.43
N GLU A 112 10.17 2.10 14.39
CA GLU A 112 11.60 1.91 14.13
C GLU A 112 12.30 1.17 15.27
N ASN A 113 11.74 1.24 16.48
CA ASN A 113 12.30 0.56 17.65
C ASN A 113 12.20 -0.97 17.51
N LYS A 114 13.38 -1.62 17.37
CA LYS A 114 13.53 -3.07 17.26
C LYS A 114 12.85 -3.82 18.42
N ALA A 115 12.97 -3.32 19.66
CA ALA A 115 12.42 -3.99 20.83
C ALA A 115 10.89 -4.07 20.78
N GLN A 116 10.22 -3.00 20.34
CA GLN A 116 8.77 -2.91 20.20
C GLN A 116 8.24 -3.75 19.03
N ARG A 117 9.03 -3.89 17.95
CA ARG A 117 8.68 -4.77 16.83
C ARG A 117 8.72 -6.24 17.24
N VAL A 118 9.78 -6.65 17.93
CA VAL A 118 9.92 -8.03 18.43
C VAL A 118 8.79 -8.35 19.42
N ASP A 119 8.43 -7.39 20.28
CA ASP A 119 7.32 -7.54 21.22
C ASP A 119 5.99 -7.87 20.54
N ARG A 120 5.66 -7.11 19.50
CA ARG A 120 4.44 -7.32 18.72
C ARG A 120 4.46 -8.62 17.95
N LEU A 121 5.60 -8.97 17.34
CA LEU A 121 5.74 -10.23 16.64
C LEU A 121 5.53 -11.42 17.60
N TYR A 122 6.08 -11.35 18.81
CA TYR A 122 5.83 -12.34 19.86
C TYR A 122 4.34 -12.40 20.24
N LYS A 123 3.71 -11.25 20.44
CA LYS A 123 2.30 -11.18 20.79
C LYS A 123 1.37 -11.76 19.72
N GLU A 124 1.64 -11.50 18.44
CA GLU A 124 0.83 -12.01 17.32
C GLU A 124 1.10 -13.50 17.06
N LEU A 125 2.36 -13.93 17.10
CA LEU A 125 2.72 -15.31 16.78
C LEU A 125 2.42 -16.29 17.93
N MET A 126 2.78 -15.90 19.15
CA MET A 126 2.67 -16.75 20.34
C MET A 126 1.41 -16.46 21.14
N GLY A 127 0.70 -15.38 20.85
CA GLY A 127 -0.42 -14.94 21.66
C GLY A 127 -0.01 -14.46 23.05
N THR A 128 1.30 -14.30 23.33
CA THR A 128 1.86 -13.97 24.64
C THR A 128 2.90 -12.85 24.55
N ASP A 129 3.04 -12.10 25.64
CA ASP A 129 4.13 -11.14 25.83
C ASP A 129 5.47 -11.84 26.15
N LYS A 130 6.59 -11.12 26.11
CA LYS A 130 7.94 -11.64 26.43
C LYS A 130 8.05 -12.23 27.84
N GLN A 131 7.20 -11.77 28.76
CA GLN A 131 7.12 -12.28 30.13
C GLN A 131 6.18 -13.49 30.27
N GLY A 132 5.72 -14.07 29.15
CA GLY A 132 4.83 -15.24 29.14
C GLY A 132 3.39 -14.93 29.52
N ARG A 133 3.01 -13.64 29.61
CA ARG A 133 1.64 -13.24 29.91
C ARG A 133 0.78 -13.36 28.66
N PRO A 134 -0.42 -13.96 28.73
CA PRO A 134 -1.30 -14.07 27.58
C PRO A 134 -1.76 -12.68 27.11
N SER A 135 -1.86 -12.51 25.80
CA SER A 135 -2.39 -11.31 25.17
C SER A 135 -3.88 -11.15 25.52
N TRP A 136 -4.34 -9.91 25.62
CA TRP A 136 -5.75 -9.61 25.90
C TRP A 136 -6.71 -10.25 24.89
N ILE A 137 -6.27 -10.43 23.64
CA ILE A 137 -7.05 -11.09 22.59
C ILE A 137 -7.26 -12.58 22.95
N ALA A 138 -6.19 -13.28 23.32
CA ALA A 138 -6.26 -14.68 23.74
C ALA A 138 -7.14 -14.85 25.00
N VAL A 139 -7.03 -13.93 25.97
CA VAL A 139 -7.87 -13.94 27.17
C VAL A 139 -9.36 -13.75 26.81
N LYS A 140 -9.66 -12.80 25.93
CA LYS A 140 -11.03 -12.52 25.47
C LYS A 140 -11.63 -13.68 24.68
N GLU A 141 -10.83 -14.34 23.84
CA GLU A 141 -11.26 -15.53 23.11
C GLU A 141 -11.57 -16.69 24.06
N ASN A 142 -10.69 -16.96 25.03
CA ASN A 142 -10.89 -18.03 26.00
C ASN A 142 -12.14 -17.76 26.87
N ALA A 143 -12.32 -16.53 27.34
CA ALA A 143 -13.53 -16.14 28.08
C ALA A 143 -14.81 -16.41 27.26
N ARG A 144 -14.79 -16.17 25.95
CA ARG A 144 -15.92 -16.47 25.07
C ARG A 144 -16.17 -17.98 24.92
N ARG A 145 -15.11 -18.80 24.86
CA ARG A 145 -15.22 -20.26 24.79
C ARG A 145 -15.85 -20.84 26.06
N ILE A 146 -15.44 -20.34 27.22
CA ILE A 146 -16.01 -20.75 28.52
C ILE A 146 -17.51 -20.43 28.55
N LEU A 147 -17.90 -19.20 28.18
CA LEU A 147 -19.31 -18.80 28.13
C LEU A 147 -20.15 -19.72 27.22
N SER A 148 -19.63 -20.10 26.05
CA SER A 148 -20.34 -21.04 25.17
C SER A 148 -20.47 -22.45 25.74
N GLN A 149 -19.49 -22.91 26.53
CA GLN A 149 -19.56 -24.22 27.17
C GLN A 149 -20.59 -24.24 28.30
N ASP A 150 -20.68 -23.16 29.07
CA ASP A 150 -21.69 -23.01 30.12
C ASP A 150 -23.11 -23.04 29.52
N ASP A 151 -23.35 -22.31 28.42
CA ASP A 151 -24.63 -22.29 27.72
C ASP A 151 -25.06 -23.68 27.18
N ASP A 152 -24.12 -24.45 26.62
CA ASP A 152 -24.38 -25.79 26.10
C ASP A 152 -24.62 -26.82 27.23
N SER A 153 -23.94 -26.65 28.38
CA SER A 153 -24.11 -27.51 29.55
C SER A 153 -25.46 -27.32 30.26
N HIS A 154 -26.09 -26.15 30.12
CA HIS A 154 -27.45 -25.89 30.61
C HIS A 154 -28.55 -26.36 29.64
N ARG A 155 -28.20 -26.73 28.40
CA ARG A 155 -29.13 -27.23 27.37
C ARG A 155 -29.19 -28.75 27.27
N SER A 156 -28.26 -29.47 27.89
CA SER A 156 -28.23 -30.94 27.97
C SER A 156 -28.82 -31.43 29.29
#